data_AF-E7GQN1-F1
#
_entry.id   AF-E7GQN1-F1
#
_cell.length_a   1.000
_cell.length_b   1.000
_cell.length_c   1.000
_cell.angle_alpha   90.00
_cell.angle_beta   90.00
_cell.angle_gamma   90.00
#
_symmetry.space_group_name_H-M   'P 1'
#
loop_
_entity.id
_entity.type
_entity.pdbx_description
1 polymer ?
#
loop_
_entity_poly.entity_id
_entity_poly.type
_entity_poly.pdbx_seq_one_letter_code
_entity_poly.pdbx_strand_id
1 'polypeptide(L)'
;MKNKMKCVALLLSAAALSGMMTMTAFAAKSGRITSIRLEIKDNMQPGDALGEDEALSIEPGADNYSVKSWEIENSGYTWQYYDIPRVTVTVATEDENYFSVPQNGVRIKGDEANVYAVYSEEPQVLTITLNLRPMSRRVGGIEDAWLDGTVASWTPAIGAESYDIYLYRDERPVGSRKTTSDTTFDFGTAMRKDGEYYYKVRAAGGEGVKEGKFTESDSVYISPSDTEKQPEGEAKPLNNSERVPGQWIQNEKGWRFTNTDGSRPVNDWACSGDKWYYFGADGYMVTGWIQWEGKWYYLGPEGDMQTNTLTPDGYIVDENGARVW
;
A
#
# COMPACT_ATOMS: atom_id res chain seq x y z
N MET A 1 -11.17 20.69 -17.87
CA MET A 1 -12.62 20.43 -17.68
C MET A 1 -12.86 20.26 -16.18
N LYS A 2 -13.85 20.97 -15.61
CA LYS A 2 -14.17 20.86 -14.18
C LYS A 2 -15.00 19.58 -13.96
N ASN A 3 -14.37 18.48 -13.57
CA ASN A 3 -15.12 17.34 -13.02
C ASN A 3 -15.54 17.71 -11.60
N LYS A 4 -16.70 18.35 -11.48
CA LYS A 4 -17.36 18.57 -10.19
C LYS A 4 -18.05 17.26 -9.82
N MET A 5 -17.50 16.55 -8.85
CA MET A 5 -18.16 15.37 -8.32
C MET A 5 -19.17 15.75 -7.25
N LYS A 6 -20.38 15.27 -7.45
CA LYS A 6 -21.54 15.49 -6.59
C LYS A 6 -21.97 14.13 -6.07
N CYS A 7 -21.67 13.81 -4.81
CA CYS A 7 -22.46 12.79 -4.13
C CYS A 7 -23.82 13.42 -3.81
N VAL A 8 -24.81 13.15 -4.66
CA VAL A 8 -26.21 13.55 -4.46
C VAL A 8 -26.86 12.54 -3.52
N ALA A 9 -26.86 12.81 -2.22
CA ALA A 9 -27.91 12.29 -1.36
C ALA A 9 -29.16 13.16 -1.59
N LEU A 10 -30.00 12.75 -2.54
CA LEU A 10 -31.32 13.32 -2.88
C LEU A 10 -31.42 14.86 -2.74
N LEU A 11 -31.28 15.55 -3.87
CA LEU A 11 -31.76 16.92 -4.03
C LEU A 11 -33.27 16.97 -3.69
N LEU A 12 -33.62 17.35 -2.46
CA LEU A 12 -34.85 18.09 -2.25
C LEU A 12 -34.59 19.46 -2.86
N SER A 13 -35.17 19.68 -4.03
CA SER A 13 -35.43 21.01 -4.53
C SER A 13 -36.02 21.83 -3.38
N ALA A 14 -35.47 23.03 -3.16
CA ALA A 14 -36.14 24.07 -2.41
C ALA A 14 -37.43 24.44 -3.16
N ALA A 15 -38.47 23.62 -2.98
CA ALA A 15 -39.79 23.89 -3.49
C ALA A 15 -40.40 24.95 -2.58
N ALA A 16 -40.61 26.14 -3.15
CA ALA A 16 -41.37 27.21 -2.52
C ALA A 16 -42.75 26.67 -2.09
N LEU A 17 -42.96 26.52 -0.77
CA LEU A 17 -44.27 26.27 -0.18
C LEU A 17 -44.99 27.61 0.01
N SER A 18 -45.60 28.11 -1.07
CA SER A 18 -46.69 29.09 -0.96
C SER A 18 -47.99 28.36 -0.63
N GLY A 19 -48.15 28.02 0.65
CA GLY A 19 -49.41 27.53 1.21
C GLY A 19 -49.80 28.39 2.40
N MET A 20 -50.70 29.36 2.20
CA MET A 20 -51.37 30.04 3.32
C MET A 20 -52.21 29.00 4.09
N MET A 21 -51.68 28.54 5.21
CA MET A 21 -52.46 27.92 6.28
C MET A 21 -52.16 28.70 7.56
N THR A 22 -53.17 29.35 8.08
CA THR A 22 -53.14 29.99 9.40
C THR A 22 -53.12 28.91 10.47
N MET A 23 -51.92 28.43 10.81
CA MET A 23 -51.73 27.60 12.00
C MET A 23 -51.43 28.50 13.21
N THR A 24 -52.16 28.27 14.29
CA THR A 24 -51.93 28.85 15.61
C THR A 24 -50.48 28.60 16.04
N ALA A 25 -49.72 29.69 16.21
CA ALA A 25 -48.36 29.67 16.69
C ALA A 25 -48.32 29.24 18.17
N PHE A 26 -48.07 27.94 18.42
CA PHE A 26 -47.31 27.56 19.59
C PHE A 26 -45.86 27.91 19.30
N ALA A 27 -45.33 28.95 19.95
CA ALA A 27 -43.91 29.29 19.88
C ALA A 27 -43.11 28.18 20.58
N ALA A 28 -42.84 27.09 19.87
CA ALA A 28 -41.81 26.16 20.24
C ALA A 28 -40.47 26.91 20.24
N LYS A 29 -39.70 26.71 21.31
CA LYS A 29 -38.54 27.54 21.64
C LYS A 29 -37.42 27.19 20.67
N SER A 30 -37.22 28.02 19.64
CA SER A 30 -36.11 27.89 18.70
C SER A 30 -34.77 27.70 19.42
N GLY A 31 -34.07 26.60 19.11
CA GLY A 31 -32.79 26.25 19.70
C GLY A 31 -31.63 26.87 18.92
N ARG A 32 -30.83 27.72 19.58
CA ARG A 32 -29.58 28.24 19.01
C ARG A 32 -28.49 27.17 19.05
N ILE A 33 -28.01 26.73 17.90
CA ILE A 33 -26.89 25.80 17.76
C ILE A 33 -25.59 26.60 17.66
N THR A 34 -24.74 26.53 18.68
CA THR A 34 -23.46 27.27 18.73
C THR A 34 -22.24 26.40 18.45
N SER A 35 -22.41 25.08 18.36
CA SER A 35 -21.35 24.14 18.03
C SER A 35 -21.91 22.93 17.33
N ILE A 36 -21.13 22.36 16.43
CA ILE A 36 -21.42 21.09 15.78
C ILE A 36 -20.19 20.19 15.85
N ARG A 37 -20.42 18.89 15.65
CA ARG A 37 -19.38 17.89 15.40
C ARG A 37 -19.58 17.26 14.03
N LEU A 38 -18.50 17.14 13.28
CA LEU A 38 -18.42 16.33 12.06
C LEU A 38 -17.50 15.14 12.32
N GLU A 39 -17.96 13.95 11.97
CA GLU A 39 -17.13 12.74 11.95
C GLU A 39 -16.61 12.53 10.54
N ILE A 40 -15.29 12.56 10.37
CA ILE A 40 -14.62 12.50 9.07
C ILE A 40 -13.82 11.22 8.98
N LYS A 41 -13.98 10.50 7.88
CA LYS A 41 -13.11 9.39 7.48
C LYS A 41 -12.72 9.60 6.03
N ASP A 42 -11.43 9.60 5.76
CA ASP A 42 -10.91 9.69 4.41
C ASP A 42 -9.93 8.54 4.15
N ASN A 43 -9.79 8.11 2.90
CA ASN A 43 -8.79 7.12 2.50
C ASN A 43 -7.96 7.57 1.29
N MET A 44 -8.13 8.82 0.84
CA MET A 44 -7.47 9.36 -0.36
C MET A 44 -5.94 9.27 -0.25
N GLN A 45 -5.29 8.88 -1.33
CA GLN A 45 -3.84 8.80 -1.45
C GLN A 45 -3.33 9.56 -2.68
N PRO A 46 -2.05 10.00 -2.69
CA PRO A 46 -1.39 10.45 -3.91
C PRO A 46 -1.51 9.41 -5.02
N GLY A 47 -1.86 9.84 -6.23
CA GLY A 47 -2.08 8.98 -7.39
C GLY A 47 -3.54 8.55 -7.59
N ASP A 48 -4.35 8.48 -6.52
CA ASP A 48 -5.77 8.13 -6.62
C ASP A 48 -6.52 9.10 -7.54
N ALA A 49 -7.54 8.60 -8.23
CA ALA A 49 -8.42 9.44 -9.05
C ALA A 49 -9.13 10.50 -8.19
N LEU A 50 -9.28 11.71 -8.74
CA LEU A 50 -10.05 12.75 -8.08
C LEU A 50 -11.53 12.41 -8.10
N GLY A 51 -12.09 12.38 -6.89
CA GLY A 51 -13.48 12.02 -6.69
C GLY A 51 -13.67 10.52 -6.86
N GLU A 52 -13.17 9.77 -5.91
CA GLU A 52 -13.62 8.42 -5.67
C GLU A 52 -14.62 8.53 -4.52
N ASP A 53 -15.90 8.18 -4.75
CA ASP A 53 -16.99 8.46 -3.80
C ASP A 53 -16.77 7.76 -2.44
N GLU A 54 -16.10 6.60 -2.46
CA GLU A 54 -15.79 5.83 -1.25
C GLU A 54 -14.58 6.39 -0.48
N ALA A 55 -13.89 7.39 -1.03
CA ALA A 55 -12.66 7.91 -0.45
C ALA A 55 -12.85 8.93 0.66
N LEU A 56 -14.07 9.42 0.86
CA LEU A 56 -14.42 10.39 1.90
C LEU A 56 -15.84 10.14 2.43
N SER A 57 -15.95 10.07 3.75
CA SER A 57 -17.22 10.11 4.48
C SER A 57 -17.21 11.25 5.49
N ILE A 58 -18.32 11.99 5.55
CA ILE A 58 -18.55 13.07 6.50
C ILE A 58 -19.96 12.91 7.07
N GLU A 59 -20.03 12.59 8.35
CA GLU A 59 -21.28 12.29 9.07
C GLU A 59 -21.54 13.32 10.20
N PRO A 60 -22.82 13.56 10.55
CA PRO A 60 -23.15 14.40 11.68
C PRO A 60 -22.79 13.69 12.99
N GLY A 61 -22.15 14.40 13.92
CA GLY A 61 -21.82 13.87 15.25
C GLY A 61 -22.91 14.04 16.33
N ALA A 62 -24.13 14.45 15.94
CA ALA A 62 -25.30 14.62 16.80
C ALA A 62 -26.59 14.64 15.95
N ASP A 63 -27.74 14.38 16.57
CA ASP A 63 -29.02 14.19 15.87
C ASP A 63 -29.78 15.49 15.55
N ASN A 64 -29.37 16.63 16.15
CA ASN A 64 -30.08 17.91 16.02
C ASN A 64 -29.71 18.68 14.74
N TYR A 65 -28.94 18.08 13.84
CA TYR A 65 -28.64 18.56 12.49
C TYR A 65 -28.22 17.39 11.60
N SER A 66 -28.19 17.59 10.29
CA SER A 66 -27.78 16.57 9.32
C SER A 66 -26.81 17.14 8.30
N VAL A 67 -25.82 16.35 7.90
CA VAL A 67 -24.99 16.63 6.73
C VAL A 67 -25.85 16.35 5.49
N LYS A 68 -26.07 17.37 4.66
CA LYS A 68 -26.89 17.27 3.44
C LYS A 68 -26.05 16.89 2.23
N SER A 69 -24.87 17.47 2.11
CA SER A 69 -23.95 17.21 1.01
C SER A 69 -22.54 17.64 1.37
N TRP A 70 -21.57 17.15 0.60
CA TRP A 70 -20.22 17.67 0.59
C TRP A 70 -19.67 17.63 -0.84
N GLU A 71 -18.79 18.56 -1.18
CA GLU A 71 -18.14 18.66 -2.49
C GLU A 71 -16.65 18.92 -2.32
N ILE A 72 -15.81 18.15 -3.02
CA ILE A 72 -14.36 18.41 -3.11
C ILE A 72 -14.15 19.53 -4.13
N GLU A 73 -13.46 20.60 -3.72
CA GLU A 73 -13.22 21.78 -4.55
C GLU A 73 -12.02 21.62 -5.49
N ASN A 74 -11.14 20.66 -5.22
CA ASN A 74 -9.97 20.37 -6.03
C ASN A 74 -10.38 19.98 -7.46
N SER A 75 -9.51 20.31 -8.43
CA SER A 75 -9.74 20.02 -9.85
C SER A 75 -8.53 19.30 -10.43
N GLY A 76 -8.77 18.33 -11.31
CA GLY A 76 -7.72 17.52 -11.89
C GLY A 76 -8.25 16.13 -12.24
N TYR A 77 -7.33 15.19 -12.47
CA TYR A 77 -7.66 13.79 -12.72
C TYR A 77 -7.21 12.89 -11.57
N THR A 78 -6.04 13.16 -10.99
CA THR A 78 -5.47 12.38 -9.88
C THR A 78 -4.86 13.28 -8.82
N TRP A 79 -4.83 12.81 -7.58
CA TRP A 79 -4.29 13.55 -6.45
C TRP A 79 -2.78 13.70 -6.56
N GLN A 80 -2.32 14.94 -6.66
CA GLN A 80 -0.90 15.24 -6.74
C GLN A 80 -0.30 15.34 -5.34
N TYR A 81 1.00 15.05 -5.22
CA TYR A 81 1.72 15.05 -3.95
C TYR A 81 1.59 16.35 -3.14
N TYR A 82 1.50 17.51 -3.82
CA TYR A 82 1.38 18.81 -3.16
C TYR A 82 -0.06 19.28 -2.93
N ASP A 83 -1.06 18.47 -3.31
CA ASP A 83 -2.45 18.85 -3.17
C ASP A 83 -2.90 18.86 -1.70
N ILE A 84 -3.85 19.74 -1.41
CA ILE A 84 -4.57 19.76 -0.14
C ILE A 84 -6.05 19.52 -0.46
N PRO A 85 -6.65 18.39 -0.04
CA PRO A 85 -8.06 18.15 -0.26
C PRO A 85 -8.88 19.21 0.47
N ARG A 86 -9.62 20.02 -0.30
CA ARG A 86 -10.52 21.04 0.21
C ARG A 86 -11.95 20.61 -0.05
N VAL A 87 -12.75 20.59 1.01
CA VAL A 87 -14.12 20.07 0.98
C VAL A 87 -15.06 21.13 1.52
N THR A 88 -16.13 21.41 0.78
CA THR A 88 -17.23 22.24 1.24
C THR A 88 -18.39 21.33 1.66
N VAL A 89 -18.80 21.44 2.92
CA VAL A 89 -19.83 20.62 3.57
C VAL A 89 -21.06 21.49 3.85
N THR A 90 -22.24 21.02 3.46
CA THR A 90 -23.51 21.65 3.77
C THR A 90 -24.23 20.88 4.86
N VAL A 91 -24.56 21.57 5.95
CA VAL A 91 -25.27 21.03 7.11
C VAL A 91 -26.58 21.79 7.25
N ALA A 92 -27.67 21.09 7.57
CA ALA A 92 -28.95 21.73 7.86
C ALA A 92 -29.61 21.20 9.12
N THR A 93 -30.42 22.05 9.75
CA THR A 93 -31.25 21.73 10.93
C THR A 93 -32.75 21.90 10.61
N GLU A 94 -33.64 21.35 11.44
CA GLU A 94 -35.10 21.47 11.29
C GLU A 94 -35.63 22.90 11.55
N ASP A 95 -36.87 23.14 11.08
CA ASP A 95 -37.51 24.44 10.79
C ASP A 95 -37.65 25.43 11.95
N GLU A 96 -37.17 25.11 13.14
CA GLU A 96 -37.19 25.99 14.31
C GLU A 96 -35.81 26.26 14.92
N ASN A 97 -34.80 25.45 14.63
CA ASN A 97 -33.44 25.69 15.13
C ASN A 97 -32.66 26.59 14.16
N TYR A 98 -31.59 27.21 14.65
CA TYR A 98 -30.69 27.98 13.79
C TYR A 98 -29.22 27.89 14.22
N PHE A 99 -28.33 27.99 13.25
CA PHE A 99 -26.90 27.98 13.46
C PHE A 99 -26.38 29.38 13.82
N SER A 100 -25.54 29.42 14.85
CA SER A 100 -24.70 30.55 15.23
C SER A 100 -23.34 29.99 15.62
N VAL A 101 -22.75 29.23 14.68
CA VAL A 101 -21.55 28.43 14.91
C VAL A 101 -20.32 29.24 14.45
N PRO A 102 -19.44 29.68 15.36
CA PRO A 102 -18.15 30.24 14.97
C PRO A 102 -17.22 29.14 14.44
N GLN A 103 -16.10 29.52 13.80
CA GLN A 103 -15.12 28.57 13.26
C GLN A 103 -14.61 27.57 14.31
N ASN A 104 -14.34 28.02 15.54
CA ASN A 104 -13.93 27.16 16.66
C ASN A 104 -15.10 26.37 17.31
N GLY A 105 -16.34 26.62 16.88
CA GLY A 105 -17.53 25.86 17.23
C GLY A 105 -17.70 24.60 16.38
N VAL A 106 -16.95 24.46 15.29
CA VAL A 106 -16.92 23.25 14.47
C VAL A 106 -15.86 22.30 15.04
N ARG A 107 -16.32 21.14 15.53
CA ARG A 107 -15.46 20.10 16.12
C ARG A 107 -15.30 18.95 15.14
N ILE A 108 -14.06 18.50 14.95
CA ILE A 108 -13.74 17.37 14.08
C ILE A 108 -13.45 16.14 14.94
N LYS A 109 -13.97 14.98 14.51
CA LYS A 109 -13.65 13.66 15.04
C LYS A 109 -13.25 12.74 13.89
N GLY A 110 -12.29 11.84 14.12
CA GLY A 110 -11.78 10.94 13.09
C GLY A 110 -10.54 11.52 12.42
N ASP A 111 -10.52 11.51 11.10
CA ASP A 111 -9.38 12.00 10.31
C ASP A 111 -9.16 13.51 10.43
N GLU A 112 -7.90 13.92 10.28
CA GLU A 112 -7.45 15.29 10.49
C GLU A 112 -8.02 16.24 9.42
N ALA A 113 -8.73 17.26 9.88
CA ALA A 113 -9.25 18.34 9.06
C ALA A 113 -9.17 19.68 9.79
N ASN A 114 -8.78 20.73 9.05
CA ASN A 114 -8.75 22.10 9.50
C ASN A 114 -9.95 22.85 8.97
N VAL A 115 -10.68 23.52 9.86
CA VAL A 115 -11.80 24.38 9.47
C VAL A 115 -11.22 25.64 8.82
N TYR A 116 -11.51 25.86 7.55
CA TYR A 116 -11.02 27.00 6.78
C TYR A 116 -12.01 28.17 6.81
N ALA A 117 -13.30 27.88 6.61
CA ALA A 117 -14.37 28.87 6.61
C ALA A 117 -15.66 28.27 7.17
N VAL A 118 -16.46 29.11 7.80
CA VAL A 118 -17.82 28.78 8.25
C VAL A 118 -18.72 29.94 7.85
N TYR A 119 -19.81 29.62 7.17
CA TYR A 119 -20.73 30.60 6.60
C TYR A 119 -22.16 30.07 6.64
N SER A 120 -23.14 30.96 6.77
CA SER A 120 -24.56 30.62 6.83
C SER A 120 -25.33 31.67 6.03
N GLU A 121 -25.86 31.27 4.87
CA GLU A 121 -26.73 32.13 4.04
C GLU A 121 -28.13 32.25 4.65
N GLU A 122 -28.64 31.12 5.11
CA GLU A 122 -29.92 30.98 5.78
C GLU A 122 -29.68 30.48 7.21
N PRO A 123 -30.41 30.96 8.23
CA PRO A 123 -30.17 30.58 9.62
C PRO A 123 -30.16 29.06 9.89
N GLN A 124 -30.85 28.28 9.06
CA GLN A 124 -30.97 26.82 9.17
C GLN A 124 -29.95 26.03 8.36
N VAL A 125 -29.11 26.71 7.57
CA VAL A 125 -28.11 26.09 6.71
C VAL A 125 -26.73 26.63 7.07
N LEU A 126 -25.79 25.72 7.30
CA LEU A 126 -24.40 26.01 7.58
C LEU A 126 -23.51 25.38 6.51
N THR A 127 -22.70 26.21 5.87
CA THR A 127 -21.67 25.81 4.92
C THR A 127 -20.31 25.89 5.60
N ILE A 128 -19.55 24.82 5.52
CA ILE A 128 -18.23 24.69 6.18
C ILE A 128 -17.23 24.26 5.14
N THR A 129 -16.17 25.04 4.96
CA THR A 129 -15.02 24.63 4.14
C THR A 129 -13.95 24.04 5.04
N LEU A 130 -13.51 22.84 4.71
CA LEU A 130 -12.48 22.08 5.41
C LEU A 130 -11.26 21.91 4.50
N ASN A 131 -10.06 22.04 5.05
CA ASN A 131 -8.85 21.51 4.43
C ASN A 131 -8.48 20.22 5.18
N LEU A 132 -8.55 19.08 4.50
CA LEU A 132 -8.12 17.80 5.07
C LEU A 132 -6.60 17.71 5.13
N ARG A 133 -6.07 16.64 5.74
CA ARG A 133 -4.63 16.34 5.73
C ARG A 133 -4.07 16.42 4.30
N PRO A 134 -2.98 17.17 4.06
CA PRO A 134 -2.38 17.33 2.74
C PRO A 134 -1.84 16.01 2.18
N MET A 135 -1.76 15.91 0.86
CA MET A 135 -1.22 14.74 0.14
C MET A 135 0.25 14.48 0.46
N SER A 136 1.02 15.52 0.78
CA SER A 136 2.42 15.40 1.21
C SER A 136 2.59 14.76 2.59
N ARG A 137 1.50 14.59 3.35
CA ARG A 137 1.47 13.86 4.63
C ARG A 137 0.71 12.53 4.50
N ARG A 138 0.70 11.96 3.30
CA ARG A 138 0.10 10.65 2.99
C ARG A 138 1.08 9.89 2.11
N VAL A 139 1.08 8.57 2.24
CA VAL A 139 1.76 7.71 1.25
C VAL A 139 0.80 7.31 0.14
N GLY A 140 1.34 7.14 -1.06
CA GLY A 140 0.62 6.63 -2.23
C GLY A 140 0.18 5.17 -2.07
N GLY A 141 -0.64 4.73 -3.02
CA GLY A 141 -0.99 3.30 -3.16
C GLY A 141 0.18 2.48 -3.69
N ILE A 142 0.14 1.17 -3.42
CA ILE A 142 0.96 0.18 -4.12
C ILE A 142 0.09 -0.37 -5.24
N GLU A 143 0.52 -0.17 -6.49
CA GLU A 143 -0.28 -0.51 -7.68
C GLU A 143 -0.34 -2.02 -7.91
N ASP A 144 0.80 -2.71 -7.77
CA ASP A 144 0.91 -4.15 -8.01
C ASP A 144 1.73 -4.82 -6.89
N ALA A 145 1.32 -6.03 -6.51
CA ALA A 145 2.02 -6.89 -5.56
C ALA A 145 1.97 -8.34 -6.07
N TRP A 146 3.10 -9.03 -6.07
CA TRP A 146 3.21 -10.40 -6.55
C TRP A 146 4.16 -11.24 -5.69
N LEU A 147 3.91 -12.54 -5.68
CA LEU A 147 4.67 -13.52 -4.91
C LEU A 147 5.28 -14.54 -5.88
N ASP A 148 6.61 -14.59 -5.93
CA ASP A 148 7.35 -15.57 -6.72
C ASP A 148 8.14 -16.50 -5.79
N GLY A 149 7.69 -17.76 -5.68
CA GLY A 149 8.18 -18.67 -4.65
C GLY A 149 7.96 -18.10 -3.25
N THR A 150 9.04 -17.82 -2.52
CA THR A 150 8.99 -17.20 -1.19
C THR A 150 9.24 -15.69 -1.19
N VAL A 151 9.49 -15.10 -2.36
CA VAL A 151 9.89 -13.70 -2.51
C VAL A 151 8.67 -12.85 -2.86
N ALA A 152 8.23 -12.04 -1.89
CA ALA A 152 7.25 -10.99 -2.10
C ALA A 152 7.91 -9.79 -2.80
N SER A 153 7.20 -9.19 -3.76
CA SER A 153 7.65 -8.02 -4.51
C SER A 153 6.48 -7.11 -4.86
N TRP A 154 6.67 -5.79 -4.80
CA TRP A 154 5.60 -4.83 -5.09
C TRP A 154 6.11 -3.56 -5.76
N THR A 155 5.21 -2.79 -6.36
CA THR A 155 5.57 -1.49 -6.93
C THR A 155 5.79 -0.44 -5.83
N PRO A 156 6.79 0.45 -5.99
CA PRO A 156 7.07 1.48 -4.99
C PRO A 156 5.92 2.47 -4.87
N ALA A 157 5.59 2.86 -3.64
CA ALA A 157 4.57 3.87 -3.36
C ALA A 157 5.18 5.26 -3.17
N ILE A 158 4.50 6.29 -3.68
CA ILE A 158 4.93 7.69 -3.53
C ILE A 158 5.00 8.06 -2.04
N GLY A 159 6.13 8.62 -1.61
CA GLY A 159 6.32 9.08 -0.23
C GLY A 159 6.49 7.97 0.81
N ALA A 160 6.62 6.71 0.39
CA ALA A 160 6.95 5.61 1.29
C ALA A 160 8.41 5.69 1.75
N GLU A 161 8.62 5.57 3.06
CA GLU A 161 9.94 5.38 3.68
C GLU A 161 10.18 3.92 4.04
N SER A 162 9.10 3.15 4.22
CA SER A 162 9.14 1.72 4.48
C SER A 162 7.82 1.04 4.09
N TYR A 163 7.80 -0.28 4.19
CA TYR A 163 6.65 -1.13 3.89
C TYR A 163 6.41 -2.10 5.03
N ASP A 164 5.17 -2.21 5.47
CA ASP A 164 4.72 -3.24 6.41
C ASP A 164 4.16 -4.43 5.64
N ILE A 165 4.73 -5.63 5.85
CA ILE A 165 4.35 -6.87 5.16
C ILE A 165 3.79 -7.90 6.15
N TYR A 166 2.71 -8.57 5.74
CA TYR A 166 2.00 -9.60 6.49
C TYR A 166 1.79 -10.83 5.61
N LEU A 167 2.36 -11.97 6.00
CA LEU A 167 2.15 -13.24 5.31
C LEU A 167 0.88 -13.91 5.81
N TYR A 168 0.15 -14.53 4.90
CA TYR A 168 -1.03 -15.35 5.18
C TYR A 168 -0.85 -16.74 4.59
N ARG A 169 -1.49 -17.72 5.22
CA ARG A 169 -1.65 -19.09 4.73
C ARG A 169 -3.06 -19.56 5.07
N ASP A 170 -3.81 -19.99 4.05
CA ASP A 170 -5.21 -20.41 4.19
C ASP A 170 -6.03 -19.37 4.97
N GLU A 171 -5.94 -18.10 4.55
CA GLU A 171 -6.57 -16.93 5.16
C GLU A 171 -6.11 -16.58 6.60
N ARG A 172 -5.14 -17.31 7.15
CA ARG A 172 -4.64 -17.08 8.51
C ARG A 172 -3.27 -16.42 8.50
N PRO A 173 -3.01 -15.44 9.38
CA PRO A 173 -1.71 -14.79 9.45
C PRO A 173 -0.62 -15.79 9.84
N VAL A 174 0.53 -15.71 9.17
CA VAL A 174 1.72 -16.53 9.42
C VAL A 174 2.83 -15.64 9.98
N GLY A 175 3.11 -15.81 11.27
CA GLY A 175 4.15 -15.04 11.95
C GLY A 175 3.73 -13.61 12.27
N SER A 176 4.73 -12.75 12.49
CA SER A 176 4.56 -11.34 12.83
C SER A 176 4.76 -10.44 11.62
N ARG A 177 4.20 -9.22 11.70
CA ARG A 177 4.51 -8.12 10.78
C ARG A 177 6.02 -8.01 10.53
N LYS A 178 6.38 -7.80 9.27
CA LYS A 178 7.73 -7.46 8.82
C LYS A 178 7.74 -6.03 8.30
N THR A 179 8.89 -5.36 8.42
CA THR A 179 9.07 -4.01 7.91
C THR A 179 10.39 -3.95 7.15
N THR A 180 10.38 -3.38 5.96
CA THR A 180 11.58 -3.17 5.12
C THR A 180 11.48 -1.85 4.36
N SER A 181 12.61 -1.26 3.99
CA SER A 181 12.67 -0.11 3.08
C SER A 181 12.72 -0.53 1.61
N ASP A 182 13.01 -1.80 1.34
CA ASP A 182 13.07 -2.35 -0.01
C ASP A 182 11.66 -2.60 -0.56
N THR A 183 11.55 -2.84 -1.87
CA THR A 183 10.30 -3.24 -2.53
C THR A 183 10.15 -4.76 -2.66
N THR A 184 10.97 -5.50 -1.93
CA THR A 184 10.97 -6.96 -1.90
C THR A 184 11.17 -7.47 -0.48
N PHE A 185 10.65 -8.67 -0.21
CA PHE A 185 10.88 -9.36 1.06
C PHE A 185 10.81 -10.88 0.86
N ASP A 186 11.86 -11.59 1.26
CA ASP A 186 11.87 -13.05 1.22
C ASP A 186 11.34 -13.65 2.54
N PHE A 187 10.21 -14.34 2.45
CA PHE A 187 9.62 -15.06 3.59
C PHE A 187 10.36 -16.35 3.94
N GLY A 188 11.19 -16.86 3.02
CA GLY A 188 11.98 -18.07 3.14
C GLY A 188 11.26 -19.19 3.88
N THR A 189 11.67 -19.41 5.13
CA THR A 189 11.23 -20.55 5.94
C THR A 189 9.79 -20.47 6.46
N ALA A 190 9.14 -19.31 6.35
CA ALA A 190 7.75 -19.14 6.78
C ALA A 190 6.75 -19.81 5.81
N MET A 191 7.18 -20.07 4.58
CA MET A 191 6.38 -20.65 3.50
C MET A 191 6.72 -22.14 3.26
N ARG A 192 6.68 -22.96 4.32
CA ARG A 192 7.08 -24.38 4.25
C ARG A 192 5.96 -25.38 4.46
N LYS A 193 4.84 -24.94 5.02
CA LYS A 193 3.75 -25.84 5.32
C LYS A 193 2.81 -25.86 4.13
N ASP A 194 2.18 -26.99 3.90
CA ASP A 194 1.04 -27.08 3.01
C ASP A 194 0.05 -25.93 3.24
N GLY A 195 -0.39 -25.32 2.14
CA GLY A 195 -1.41 -24.29 2.13
C GLY A 195 -1.25 -23.25 1.03
N GLU A 196 -2.30 -22.46 0.86
CA GLU A 196 -2.34 -21.31 -0.04
C GLU A 196 -1.73 -20.09 0.64
N TYR A 197 -0.59 -19.63 0.14
CA TYR A 197 0.09 -18.46 0.66
C TYR A 197 -0.16 -17.23 -0.18
N TYR A 198 -0.29 -16.10 0.47
CA TYR A 198 -0.29 -14.77 -0.13
C TYR A 198 0.16 -13.77 0.92
N TYR A 199 0.46 -12.54 0.53
CA TYR A 199 0.79 -11.51 1.51
C TYR A 199 -0.03 -10.24 1.28
N LYS A 200 -0.12 -9.45 2.36
CA LYS A 200 -0.59 -8.07 2.30
C LYS A 200 0.57 -7.15 2.60
N VAL A 201 0.71 -6.10 1.80
CA VAL A 201 1.69 -5.04 1.99
C VAL A 201 0.99 -3.69 2.03
N ARG A 202 1.52 -2.76 2.82
CA ARG A 202 1.13 -1.35 2.76
C ARG A 202 2.35 -0.47 2.90
N ALA A 203 2.31 0.68 2.25
CA ALA A 203 3.32 1.72 2.42
C ALA A 203 3.18 2.41 3.79
N ALA A 204 4.32 2.80 4.35
CA ALA A 204 4.43 3.61 5.56
C ALA A 204 5.43 4.76 5.31
N GLY A 205 5.05 5.96 5.74
CA GLY A 205 5.90 7.14 5.68
C GLY A 205 6.49 7.48 7.05
N GLY A 206 7.20 8.62 7.11
CA GLY A 206 7.75 9.14 8.36
C GLY A 206 6.69 9.56 9.39
N GLU A 207 7.17 10.10 10.52
CA GLU A 207 6.30 10.49 11.63
C GLU A 207 5.20 11.46 11.20
N GLY A 208 3.95 11.15 11.57
CA GLY A 208 2.78 11.99 11.26
C GLY A 208 2.28 11.89 9.82
N VAL A 209 2.79 10.96 9.01
CA VAL A 209 2.26 10.60 7.69
C VAL A 209 1.14 9.57 7.85
N LYS A 210 0.06 9.71 7.07
CA LYS A 210 -1.01 8.69 7.02
C LYS A 210 -0.48 7.43 6.31
N GLU A 211 -0.64 6.27 6.94
CA GLU A 211 -0.30 4.96 6.34
C GLU A 211 -1.16 4.68 5.10
N GLY A 212 -0.62 3.86 4.20
CA GLY A 212 -1.27 3.54 2.94
C GLY A 212 -2.32 2.44 3.02
N LYS A 213 -3.13 2.32 1.96
CA LYS A 213 -4.02 1.18 1.74
C LYS A 213 -3.21 -0.13 1.66
N PHE A 214 -3.83 -1.23 2.04
CA PHE A 214 -3.26 -2.56 1.84
C PHE A 214 -3.45 -2.99 0.39
N THR A 215 -2.38 -3.53 -0.18
CA THR A 215 -2.39 -4.26 -1.46
C THR A 215 -2.09 -5.73 -1.16
N GLU A 216 -2.93 -6.62 -1.69
CA GLU A 216 -2.79 -8.07 -1.56
C GLU A 216 -2.09 -8.62 -2.79
N SER A 217 -1.19 -9.58 -2.61
CA SER A 217 -0.60 -10.31 -3.73
C SER A 217 -1.54 -11.37 -4.26
N ASP A 218 -1.26 -11.85 -5.48
CA ASP A 218 -1.75 -13.15 -5.90
C ASP A 218 -1.31 -14.26 -4.93
N SER A 219 -2.06 -15.37 -4.93
CA SER A 219 -1.79 -16.52 -4.08
C SER A 219 -0.93 -17.58 -4.79
N VAL A 220 -0.12 -18.28 -4.01
CA VAL A 220 0.72 -19.41 -4.43
C VAL A 220 0.44 -20.57 -3.49
N TYR A 221 0.00 -21.70 -4.04
CA TYR A 221 -0.20 -22.94 -3.27
C TYR A 221 1.12 -23.70 -3.11
N ILE A 222 1.43 -24.08 -1.88
CA ILE A 222 2.58 -24.94 -1.56
C ILE A 222 2.04 -26.31 -1.15
N SER A 223 2.43 -27.39 -1.85
CA SER A 223 1.99 -28.76 -1.58
C SER A 223 3.00 -29.54 -0.72
N PRO A 224 2.58 -30.55 0.08
CA PRO A 224 3.47 -31.55 0.66
C PRO A 224 4.39 -32.22 -0.38
N SER A 225 3.95 -32.35 -1.64
CA SER A 225 4.76 -32.96 -2.70
C SER A 225 5.87 -32.04 -3.24
N ASP A 226 5.84 -30.74 -2.95
CA ASP A 226 6.96 -29.82 -3.23
C ASP A 226 8.00 -29.84 -2.11
N THR A 227 7.65 -30.46 -0.97
CA THR A 227 8.55 -30.78 0.15
C THR A 227 8.93 -32.28 0.22
N GLU A 228 8.24 -33.17 -0.53
CA GLU A 228 8.47 -34.63 -0.56
C GLU A 228 8.79 -35.22 -1.94
N LYS A 229 9.02 -34.43 -2.99
CA LYS A 229 9.91 -34.90 -4.08
C LYS A 229 11.34 -34.80 -3.60
N GLN A 230 11.74 -35.75 -2.75
CA GLN A 230 13.07 -36.30 -2.87
C GLN A 230 13.15 -36.86 -4.30
N PRO A 231 14.01 -36.35 -5.20
CA PRO A 231 14.44 -37.21 -6.26
C PRO A 231 15.25 -38.31 -5.57
N GLU A 232 14.64 -39.47 -5.38
CA GLU A 232 15.36 -40.72 -5.62
C GLU A 232 15.75 -40.71 -7.10
N GLY A 233 16.80 -39.95 -7.35
CA GLY A 233 17.39 -39.67 -8.62
C GLY A 233 18.74 -39.15 -8.23
N GLU A 234 19.70 -40.08 -8.17
CA GLU A 234 21.12 -39.80 -8.04
C GLU A 234 21.42 -38.44 -8.68
N ALA A 235 21.82 -37.46 -7.86
CA ALA A 235 22.34 -36.21 -8.37
C ALA A 235 23.55 -36.59 -9.23
N LYS A 236 23.34 -36.71 -10.55
CA LYS A 236 24.45 -36.81 -11.48
C LYS A 236 25.31 -35.57 -11.24
N PRO A 237 26.64 -35.70 -11.12
CA PRO A 237 27.52 -34.55 -11.08
C PRO A 237 27.21 -33.70 -12.32
N LEU A 238 26.94 -32.40 -12.12
CA LEU A 238 26.72 -31.44 -13.20
C LEU A 238 27.82 -31.66 -14.24
N ASN A 239 27.38 -32.03 -15.44
CA ASN A 239 28.26 -32.44 -16.52
C ASN A 239 29.23 -31.28 -16.83
N ASN A 240 30.52 -31.60 -16.83
CA ASN A 240 31.65 -30.70 -16.96
C ASN A 240 31.82 -30.12 -18.39
N SER A 241 30.73 -29.80 -19.09
CA SER A 241 30.74 -29.53 -20.54
C SER A 241 30.26 -28.14 -20.98
N GLU A 242 29.89 -27.23 -20.08
CA GLU A 242 29.58 -25.83 -20.45
C GLU A 242 30.42 -24.82 -19.66
N ARG A 243 31.73 -25.08 -19.62
CA ARG A 243 32.72 -24.07 -19.21
C ARG A 243 32.82 -23.02 -20.31
N VAL A 244 31.92 -22.05 -20.32
CA VAL A 244 31.99 -20.92 -21.26
C VAL A 244 32.79 -19.82 -20.58
N PRO A 245 34.05 -19.54 -21.00
CA PRO A 245 34.78 -18.39 -20.48
C PRO A 245 33.99 -17.12 -20.77
N GLY A 246 34.11 -16.10 -19.93
CA GLY A 246 33.41 -14.84 -20.13
C GLY A 246 34.13 -13.66 -19.49
N GLN A 247 33.62 -12.47 -19.73
CA GLN A 247 34.19 -11.21 -19.28
C GLN A 247 33.35 -10.60 -18.16
N TRP A 248 34.03 -10.20 -17.09
CA TRP A 248 33.45 -9.43 -15.99
C TRP A 248 33.47 -7.95 -16.33
N ILE A 249 32.34 -7.27 -16.09
CA ILE A 249 32.17 -5.84 -16.28
C ILE A 249 31.60 -5.26 -14.98
N GLN A 250 32.29 -4.29 -14.40
CA GLN A 250 31.85 -3.60 -13.19
C GLN A 250 31.38 -2.17 -13.53
N ASN A 251 30.28 -1.74 -12.91
CA ASN A 251 29.83 -0.36 -12.89
C ASN A 251 29.36 0.05 -11.48
N GLU A 252 28.79 1.24 -11.33
CA GLU A 252 28.31 1.77 -10.04
C GLU A 252 27.24 0.90 -9.37
N LYS A 253 26.50 0.10 -10.13
CA LYS A 253 25.43 -0.77 -9.64
C LYS A 253 25.93 -2.16 -9.22
N GLY A 254 27.04 -2.63 -9.79
CA GLY A 254 27.63 -3.92 -9.43
C GLY A 254 28.33 -4.63 -10.58
N TRP A 255 28.50 -5.94 -10.44
CA TRP A 255 29.19 -6.79 -11.40
C TRP A 255 28.21 -7.45 -12.39
N ARG A 256 28.57 -7.47 -13.67
CA ARG A 256 27.89 -8.23 -14.73
C ARG A 256 28.87 -9.19 -15.41
N PHE A 257 28.35 -10.25 -16.01
CA PHE A 257 29.13 -11.21 -16.79
C PHE A 257 28.61 -11.30 -18.22
N THR A 258 29.50 -11.46 -19.19
CA THR A 258 29.15 -11.72 -20.59
C THR A 258 29.94 -12.93 -21.06
N ASN A 259 29.23 -13.97 -21.50
CA ASN A 259 29.81 -15.20 -22.03
C ASN A 259 30.57 -14.92 -23.34
N THR A 260 31.49 -15.81 -23.73
CA THR A 260 32.26 -15.65 -24.99
C THR A 260 31.40 -15.62 -26.26
N ASP A 261 30.19 -16.15 -26.22
CA ASP A 261 29.21 -16.08 -27.32
C ASP A 261 28.41 -14.77 -27.35
N GLY A 262 28.68 -13.85 -26.40
CA GLY A 262 28.01 -12.57 -26.24
C GLY A 262 26.71 -12.63 -25.43
N SER A 263 26.28 -13.81 -24.98
CA SER A 263 25.11 -13.97 -24.10
C SER A 263 25.40 -13.48 -22.68
N ARG A 264 24.33 -13.17 -21.93
CA ARG A 264 24.41 -12.68 -20.55
C ARG A 264 23.53 -13.54 -19.64
N PRO A 265 24.03 -14.05 -18.51
CA PRO A 265 23.22 -14.75 -17.53
C PRO A 265 22.24 -13.76 -16.86
N VAL A 266 20.97 -14.14 -16.81
CA VAL A 266 19.88 -13.39 -16.16
C VAL A 266 18.94 -14.41 -15.54
N ASN A 267 18.74 -14.34 -14.23
CA ASN A 267 18.14 -15.43 -13.45
C ASN A 267 18.81 -16.77 -13.78
N ASP A 268 20.14 -16.77 -13.80
CA ASP A 268 20.90 -17.95 -14.21
C ASP A 268 22.30 -17.95 -13.60
N TRP A 269 22.91 -19.12 -13.62
CA TRP A 269 24.26 -19.36 -13.16
C TRP A 269 25.30 -19.06 -14.25
N ALA A 270 26.47 -18.59 -13.85
CA ALA A 270 27.64 -18.61 -14.70
C ALA A 270 28.87 -19.14 -13.95
N CYS A 271 29.69 -19.90 -14.66
CA CYS A 271 30.97 -20.40 -14.15
C CYS A 271 32.09 -19.51 -14.68
N SER A 272 32.90 -18.95 -13.77
CA SER A 272 34.10 -18.19 -14.11
C SER A 272 35.31 -18.81 -13.42
N GLY A 273 36.18 -19.46 -14.19
CA GLY A 273 37.24 -20.30 -13.65
C GLY A 273 36.66 -21.57 -13.03
N ASP A 274 36.95 -21.80 -11.75
CA ASP A 274 36.43 -22.94 -10.96
C ASP A 274 35.35 -22.50 -9.94
N LYS A 275 34.79 -21.29 -10.11
CA LYS A 275 33.79 -20.70 -9.21
C LYS A 275 32.48 -20.45 -9.93
N TRP A 276 31.37 -20.69 -9.23
CA TRP A 276 30.01 -20.45 -9.68
C TRP A 276 29.45 -19.15 -9.10
N TYR A 277 28.71 -18.43 -9.93
CA TYR A 277 28.10 -17.13 -9.61
C TYR A 277 26.66 -17.12 -10.10
N TYR A 278 25.79 -16.40 -9.41
CA TYR A 278 24.39 -16.25 -9.80
C TYR A 278 24.08 -14.81 -10.21
N PHE A 279 23.28 -14.63 -11.26
CA PHE A 279 22.90 -13.32 -11.78
C PHE A 279 21.38 -13.13 -11.68
N GLY A 280 20.96 -12.01 -11.09
CA GLY A 280 19.54 -11.68 -10.91
C GLY A 280 18.86 -11.28 -12.23
N ALA A 281 17.57 -10.96 -12.14
CA ALA A 281 16.74 -10.58 -13.29
C ALA A 281 17.23 -9.31 -14.01
N ASP A 282 17.98 -8.45 -13.31
CA ASP A 282 18.60 -7.26 -13.87
C ASP A 282 20.00 -7.52 -14.45
N GLY A 283 20.44 -8.79 -14.46
CA GLY A 283 21.71 -9.26 -14.98
C GLY A 283 22.92 -8.90 -14.13
N TYR A 284 22.74 -8.48 -12.87
CA TYR A 284 23.84 -8.22 -11.93
C TYR A 284 24.08 -9.42 -11.02
N MET A 285 25.35 -9.61 -10.65
CA MET A 285 25.82 -10.67 -9.77
C MET A 285 25.18 -10.51 -8.38
N VAL A 286 24.68 -11.62 -7.85
CA VAL A 286 24.03 -11.69 -6.54
C VAL A 286 25.02 -12.21 -5.51
N THR A 287 24.88 -11.75 -4.27
CA THR A 287 25.58 -12.27 -3.08
C THR A 287 24.55 -12.70 -2.04
N GLY A 288 24.92 -13.55 -1.07
CA GLY A 288 24.00 -14.08 -0.08
C GLY A 288 23.22 -15.30 -0.55
N TRP A 289 22.09 -15.60 0.09
CA TRP A 289 21.29 -16.78 -0.23
C TRP A 289 20.44 -16.57 -1.49
N ILE A 290 20.42 -17.58 -2.36
CA ILE A 290 19.47 -17.69 -3.47
C ILE A 290 18.79 -19.05 -3.44
N GLN A 291 17.59 -19.11 -4.02
CA GLN A 291 16.91 -20.37 -4.30
C GLN A 291 16.95 -20.67 -5.79
N TRP A 292 17.43 -21.86 -6.15
CA TRP A 292 17.50 -22.35 -7.52
C TRP A 292 17.00 -23.79 -7.58
N GLU A 293 16.04 -24.08 -8.45
CA GLU A 293 15.44 -25.41 -8.63
C GLU A 293 15.06 -26.10 -7.30
N GLY A 294 14.51 -25.31 -6.36
CA GLY A 294 14.07 -25.80 -5.06
C GLY A 294 15.16 -26.00 -4.01
N LYS A 295 16.44 -25.74 -4.34
CA LYS A 295 17.57 -25.81 -3.40
C LYS A 295 18.09 -24.41 -3.05
N TRP A 296 18.62 -24.29 -1.84
CA TRP A 296 19.21 -23.05 -1.34
C TRP A 296 20.73 -23.07 -1.53
N TYR A 297 21.27 -22.00 -2.08
CA TYR A 297 22.71 -21.84 -2.29
C TYR A 297 23.17 -20.52 -1.69
N TYR A 298 24.37 -20.50 -1.12
CA TYR A 298 24.94 -19.29 -0.53
C TYR A 298 26.09 -18.77 -1.38
N LEU A 299 25.98 -17.53 -1.82
CA LEU A 299 27.01 -16.80 -2.54
C LEU A 299 27.78 -15.93 -1.55
N GLY A 300 29.11 -16.07 -1.54
CA GLY A 300 29.99 -15.31 -0.68
C GLY A 300 30.01 -13.81 -1.00
N PRO A 301 30.75 -13.00 -0.23
CA PRO A 301 30.89 -11.56 -0.48
C PRO A 301 31.46 -11.23 -1.87
N GLU A 302 32.28 -12.13 -2.42
CA GLU A 302 32.84 -12.01 -3.76
C GLU A 302 31.92 -12.62 -4.84
N GLY A 303 30.70 -13.01 -4.47
CA GLY A 303 29.68 -13.60 -5.34
C GLY A 303 29.85 -15.09 -5.64
N ASP A 304 30.88 -15.74 -5.10
CA ASP A 304 31.17 -17.13 -5.37
C ASP A 304 30.35 -18.09 -4.49
N MET A 305 29.75 -19.09 -5.13
CA MET A 305 28.97 -20.12 -4.46
C MET A 305 29.84 -20.90 -3.48
N GLN A 306 29.41 -20.93 -2.22
CA GLN A 306 30.05 -21.70 -1.16
C GLN A 306 29.63 -23.16 -1.25
N THR A 307 30.58 -24.06 -1.01
CA THR A 307 30.35 -25.52 -0.98
C THR A 307 31.08 -26.12 0.21
N ASN A 308 30.54 -27.21 0.74
CA ASN A 308 31.12 -28.01 1.82
C ASN A 308 31.62 -27.18 3.02
N THR A 309 30.80 -26.22 3.47
CA THR A 309 31.21 -25.27 4.50
C THR A 309 30.04 -24.83 5.37
N LEU A 310 30.36 -24.19 6.50
CA LEU A 310 29.41 -23.48 7.35
C LEU A 310 29.36 -22.02 6.88
N THR A 311 28.18 -21.54 6.51
CA THR A 311 27.95 -20.15 6.11
C THR A 311 28.09 -19.21 7.32
N PRO A 312 28.35 -17.90 7.11
CA PRO A 312 28.51 -16.94 8.22
C PRO A 312 27.31 -16.86 9.17
N ASP A 313 26.12 -17.19 8.69
CA ASP A 313 24.86 -17.24 9.43
C ASP A 313 24.54 -18.63 10.02
N GLY A 314 25.47 -19.59 9.92
CA GLY A 314 25.45 -20.84 10.67
C GLY A 314 24.74 -22.03 10.00
N TYR A 315 24.51 -21.99 8.67
CA TYR A 315 23.97 -23.12 7.93
C TYR A 315 25.06 -23.91 7.23
N ILE A 316 24.87 -25.22 7.07
CA ILE A 316 25.82 -26.06 6.34
C ILE A 316 25.35 -26.14 4.87
N VAL A 317 26.29 -25.98 3.94
CA VAL A 317 26.09 -26.28 2.52
C VAL A 317 26.92 -27.51 2.14
N ASP A 318 26.34 -28.41 1.34
CA ASP A 318 26.99 -29.66 0.91
C ASP A 318 28.04 -29.43 -0.21
N GLU A 319 28.63 -30.51 -0.71
CA GLU A 319 29.62 -30.48 -1.80
C GLU A 319 29.07 -29.88 -3.11
N ASN A 320 27.75 -29.83 -3.29
CA ASN A 320 27.09 -29.22 -4.44
C ASN A 320 26.65 -27.77 -4.14
N GLY A 321 26.94 -27.25 -2.96
CA GLY A 321 26.57 -25.90 -2.50
C GLY A 321 25.14 -25.79 -2.01
N ALA A 322 24.39 -26.89 -1.97
CA ALA A 322 23.02 -26.89 -1.50
C ALA A 322 22.99 -26.90 0.02
N ARG A 323 22.16 -26.05 0.63
CA ARG A 323 21.94 -26.06 2.08
C ARG A 323 21.39 -27.41 2.52
N VAL A 324 22.02 -27.99 3.53
CA VAL A 324 21.54 -29.19 4.23
C VAL A 324 20.73 -28.81 5.47
N TRP A 325 19.77 -29.66 5.81
CA TRP A 325 18.80 -29.45 6.89
C TRP A 325 19.19 -30.19 8.18
#